data_AF-A0A8T3MZB6-F1
#
_entry.id   AF-A0A8T3MZB6-F1
#
_cell.length_a   1.000
_cell.length_b   1.000
_cell.length_c   1.000
_cell.angle_alpha   90.00
_cell.angle_beta   90.00
_cell.angle_gamma   90.00
#
_symmetry.space_group_name_H-M   'P 1'
#
loop_
_entity.id
_entity.type
_entity.pdbx_description
1 polymer ?
#
loop_
_entity_poly.entity_id
_entity_poly.type
_entity_poly.pdbx_seq_one_letter_code
_entity_poly.pdbx_strand_id
1 'polypeptide(L)'
;EFGQRTADAILERHLAESEGDPRAAALARSLVENVIAHRDTIDAAIVATAPQYPVGGLARMDRALLRCAIGEVLHSPTPARVAIAEWVELARTYSGDPMRRLMNGVLGRIASTVDR
;
A
#
# COMPACT_ATOMS: atom_id res chain seq x y z
N GLU A 1 -5.41 28.04 -10.85
CA GLU A 1 -4.36 27.00 -10.88
C GLU A 1 -4.29 26.28 -9.53
N PHE A 2 -5.40 25.67 -9.12
CA PHE A 2 -5.49 24.92 -7.87
C PHE A 2 -5.03 23.48 -8.12
N GLY A 3 -3.87 23.13 -7.58
CA GLY A 3 -3.80 21.96 -6.70
C GLY A 3 -3.63 20.57 -7.32
N GLN A 4 -2.96 20.41 -8.47
CA GLN A 4 -2.34 19.10 -8.77
C GLN A 4 -1.05 18.95 -7.96
N ARG A 5 -1.18 18.82 -6.64
CA ARG A 5 -0.05 18.38 -5.82
C ARG A 5 0.10 16.88 -6.04
N THR A 6 1.26 16.48 -6.51
CA THR A 6 1.62 15.08 -6.68
C THR A 6 1.76 14.40 -5.30
N ALA A 7 1.67 13.07 -5.26
CA ALA A 7 1.76 12.34 -3.99
C ALA A 7 3.13 12.54 -3.31
N ASP A 8 4.20 12.63 -4.10
CA ASP A 8 5.55 12.98 -3.63
C ASP A 8 5.59 14.37 -2.99
N ALA A 9 5.05 15.40 -3.64
CA ALA A 9 5.04 16.76 -3.10
C ALA A 9 4.24 16.86 -1.79
N ILE A 10 3.15 16.10 -1.67
CA ILE A 10 2.36 16.03 -0.42
C ILE A 10 3.18 15.35 0.69
N LEU A 11 3.87 14.24 0.37
CA LEU A 11 4.70 13.52 1.31
C LEU A 11 5.87 14.37 1.80
N GLU A 12 6.64 14.98 0.90
CA GLU A 12 7.80 15.79 1.27
C GLU A 12 7.43 16.95 2.19
N ARG A 13 6.29 17.61 1.91
CA ARG A 13 5.78 18.65 2.79
C ARG A 13 5.43 18.10 4.17
N HIS A 14 4.76 16.94 4.24
CA HIS A 14 4.42 16.31 5.52
C HIS A 14 5.67 15.92 6.32
N LEU A 15 6.70 15.39 5.67
CA LEU A 15 7.96 15.02 6.29
C LEU A 15 8.76 16.23 6.75
N ALA A 16 8.71 17.35 6.02
CA ALA A 16 9.35 18.60 6.43
C ALA A 16 8.67 19.27 7.64
N GLU A 17 7.35 19.07 7.78
CA GLU A 17 6.54 19.59 8.88
C GLU A 17 6.56 18.68 10.13
N SER A 18 7.09 17.46 10.03
CA SER A 18 7.06 16.45 11.10
C SER A 18 8.45 16.19 11.68
N GLU A 19 8.57 16.15 13.00
CA GLU A 19 9.73 15.55 13.66
C GLU A 19 9.53 14.03 13.69
N GLY A 20 10.34 13.28 12.94
CA GLY A 20 10.16 11.84 12.77
C GLY A 20 11.47 11.08 12.59
N ASP A 21 11.40 9.76 12.78
CA ASP A 21 12.52 8.85 12.53
C ASP A 21 12.93 8.92 11.04
N PRO A 22 14.20 9.22 10.72
CA PRO A 22 14.70 9.20 9.33
C PRO A 22 14.43 7.88 8.60
N ARG A 23 14.37 6.74 9.32
CA ARG A 23 14.03 5.44 8.74
C ARG A 23 12.56 5.37 8.34
N ALA A 24 11.67 5.89 9.17
CA ALA A 24 10.25 5.98 8.84
C ALA A 24 10.01 6.90 7.65
N ALA A 25 10.75 8.02 7.58
CA ALA A 25 10.71 8.93 6.43
C ALA A 25 11.19 8.25 5.13
N ALA A 26 12.27 7.46 5.20
CA ALA A 26 12.76 6.68 4.06
C ALA A 26 11.76 5.61 3.60
N LEU A 27 11.15 4.88 4.55
CA LEU A 27 10.10 3.91 4.24
C LEU A 27 8.89 4.58 3.58
N ALA A 28 8.42 5.70 4.11
CA ALA A 28 7.29 6.44 3.55
C ALA A 28 7.54 6.88 2.10
N ARG A 29 8.76 7.35 1.79
CA ARG A 29 9.16 7.69 0.41
C ARG A 29 9.11 6.48 -0.50
N SER A 30 9.76 5.39 -0.08
CA SER A 30 9.77 4.13 -0.83
C SER A 30 8.36 3.61 -1.13
N LEU A 31 7.44 3.68 -0.15
CA LEU A 31 6.04 3.29 -0.36
C LEU A 31 5.34 4.14 -1.42
N VAL A 32 5.48 5.46 -1.36
CA VAL A 32 4.87 6.37 -2.33
C VAL A 32 5.47 6.19 -3.72
N GLU A 33 6.80 6.08 -3.82
CA GLU A 33 7.51 5.85 -5.07
C GLU A 33 7.08 4.53 -5.73
N ASN A 34 7.01 3.43 -4.97
CA ASN A 34 6.55 2.15 -5.47
C ASN A 34 5.12 2.21 -6.03
N VAL A 35 4.21 2.89 -5.32
CA VAL A 35 2.83 3.04 -5.78
C VAL A 35 2.74 3.91 -7.04
N ILE A 36 3.53 4.98 -7.15
CA ILE A 36 3.57 5.83 -8.34
C ILE A 36 4.13 5.05 -9.54
N ALA A 37 5.25 4.35 -9.36
CA ALA A 37 5.95 3.64 -10.42
C ALA A 37 5.20 2.41 -10.93
N HIS A 38 4.48 1.71 -10.06
CA HIS A 38 3.87 0.41 -10.34
C HIS A 38 2.34 0.42 -10.24
N ARG A 39 1.72 1.60 -10.35
CA ARG A 39 0.27 1.77 -10.12
C ARG A 39 -0.59 0.80 -10.93
N ASP A 40 -0.33 0.69 -12.23
CA ASP A 40 -1.17 -0.11 -13.13
C ASP A 40 -1.03 -1.61 -12.84
N THR A 41 0.19 -2.08 -12.54
CA THR A 41 0.45 -3.48 -12.17
C THR A 41 -0.13 -3.81 -10.80
N ILE A 42 -0.05 -2.88 -9.84
CA ILE A 42 -0.67 -3.00 -8.52
C ILE A 42 -2.20 -3.05 -8.66
N ASP A 43 -2.79 -2.15 -9.43
CA ASP A 43 -4.25 -2.12 -9.63
C ASP A 43 -4.74 -3.40 -10.34
N ALA A 44 -3.98 -3.91 -11.32
CA ALA A 44 -4.25 -5.21 -11.95
C ALA A 44 -4.16 -6.37 -10.94
N ALA A 45 -3.18 -6.37 -10.04
CA ALA A 45 -3.06 -7.39 -8.99
C ALA A 45 -4.23 -7.34 -8.00
N ILE A 46 -4.73 -6.14 -7.65
CA ILE A 46 -5.95 -6.00 -6.84
C ILE A 46 -7.14 -6.66 -7.56
N VAL A 47 -7.36 -6.36 -8.83
CA VAL A 47 -8.49 -6.92 -9.60
C VAL A 47 -8.38 -8.44 -9.73
N ALA A 48 -7.17 -8.96 -10.01
CA ALA A 48 -6.93 -10.39 -10.15
C ALA A 48 -7.17 -11.16 -8.84
N THR A 49 -6.80 -10.55 -7.70
CA THR A 49 -6.88 -11.23 -6.40
C THR A 49 -8.19 -10.96 -5.66
N ALA A 50 -8.88 -9.87 -5.96
CA ALA A 50 -10.12 -9.46 -5.30
C ALA A 50 -11.14 -8.94 -6.33
N PRO A 51 -11.66 -9.81 -7.23
CA PRO A 51 -12.53 -9.38 -8.33
C PRO A 51 -13.86 -8.76 -7.87
N GLN A 52 -14.32 -9.08 -6.66
CA GLN A 52 -15.51 -8.45 -6.06
C GLN A 52 -15.26 -7.04 -5.51
N TYR A 53 -14.00 -6.60 -5.49
CA TYR A 53 -13.56 -5.30 -4.95
C TYR A 53 -12.78 -4.52 -6.03
N PRO A 54 -13.45 -4.04 -7.08
CA PRO A 54 -12.77 -3.27 -8.12
C PRO A 54 -12.16 -1.99 -7.53
N VAL A 55 -10.96 -1.63 -8.00
CA VAL A 55 -10.18 -0.50 -7.48
C VAL A 55 -10.97 0.81 -7.40
N GLY A 56 -11.82 1.07 -8.40
CA GLY A 56 -12.67 2.26 -8.45
C GLY A 56 -13.77 2.29 -7.38
N GLY A 57 -14.24 1.12 -6.92
CA GLY A 57 -15.30 0.98 -5.91
C GLY A 57 -14.80 0.96 -4.46
N LEU A 58 -13.49 0.83 -4.25
CA LEU A 58 -12.89 0.88 -2.92
C LEU A 58 -12.93 2.28 -2.31
N ALA A 59 -13.15 2.36 -1.00
CA ALA A 59 -12.96 3.58 -0.25
C ALA A 59 -11.53 4.10 -0.42
N ARG A 60 -11.34 5.43 -0.30
CA ARG A 60 -10.03 6.07 -0.52
C ARG A 60 -8.94 5.47 0.37
N MET A 61 -9.28 5.16 1.63
CA MET A 61 -8.37 4.54 2.60
C MET A 61 -8.01 3.11 2.18
N ASP A 62 -9.01 2.25 1.93
CA ASP A 62 -8.80 0.84 1.54
C ASP A 62 -7.96 0.71 0.28
N ARG A 63 -8.21 1.57 -0.71
CA ARG A 63 -7.42 1.61 -1.94
C ARG A 63 -5.98 2.02 -1.69
N ALA A 64 -5.74 3.00 -0.81
CA ALA A 64 -4.39 3.42 -0.48
C ALA A 64 -3.64 2.30 0.27
N LEU A 65 -4.30 1.68 1.27
CA LEU A 65 -3.76 0.55 2.01
C LEU A 65 -3.40 -0.61 1.08
N LEU A 66 -4.30 -1.04 0.20
CA LEU A 66 -4.03 -2.13 -0.75
C LEU A 66 -2.87 -1.80 -1.68
N ARG A 67 -2.83 -0.58 -2.22
CA ARG A 67 -1.77 -0.18 -3.13
C ARG A 67 -0.40 -0.18 -2.45
N CYS A 68 -0.29 0.42 -1.27
CA CYS A 68 0.97 0.43 -0.53
C CYS A 68 1.39 -0.98 -0.11
N ALA A 69 0.46 -1.79 0.40
CA ALA A 69 0.74 -3.14 0.85
C ALA A 69 1.23 -4.06 -0.28
N ILE A 70 0.55 -4.03 -1.42
CA ILE A 70 0.94 -4.81 -2.61
C ILE A 70 2.26 -4.27 -3.17
N GLY A 71 2.41 -2.95 -3.26
CA GLY A 71 3.63 -2.31 -3.71
C GLY A 71 4.85 -2.71 -2.87
N GLU A 72 4.72 -2.71 -1.55
CA GLU A 72 5.81 -3.12 -0.66
C GLU A 72 6.12 -4.61 -0.79
N VAL A 73 5.10 -5.48 -0.81
CA VAL A 73 5.30 -6.93 -0.93
C VAL A 73 5.97 -7.32 -2.25
N LEU A 74 5.69 -6.60 -3.34
CA LEU A 74 6.22 -6.93 -4.67
C LEU A 74 7.55 -6.24 -5.01
N HIS A 75 7.79 -5.04 -4.47
CA HIS A 75 8.85 -4.16 -4.98
C HIS A 75 9.83 -3.68 -3.91
N SER A 76 9.66 -4.10 -2.65
CA SER A 76 10.60 -3.75 -1.58
C SER A 76 11.47 -4.95 -1.16
N PRO A 77 12.62 -4.71 -0.52
CA PRO A 77 13.41 -5.77 0.11
C PRO A 77 12.81 -6.26 1.44
N THR A 78 11.67 -5.71 1.90
CA THR A 78 11.02 -6.14 3.13
C THR A 78 10.54 -7.59 2.98
N PRO A 79 10.89 -8.51 3.89
CA PRO A 79 10.39 -9.88 3.83
C PRO A 79 8.86 -9.91 3.78
N ALA A 80 8.28 -10.59 2.78
CA ALA A 80 6.84 -10.57 2.52
C ALA A 80 6.01 -10.89 3.76
N ARG A 81 6.45 -11.87 4.58
CA ARG A 81 5.79 -12.23 5.84
C ARG A 81 5.70 -11.06 6.83
N VAL A 82 6.74 -10.25 6.93
CA VAL A 82 6.79 -9.08 7.82
C VAL A 82 5.86 -7.99 7.29
N ALA A 83 5.99 -7.64 6.00
CA ALA A 83 5.12 -6.65 5.37
C ALA A 83 3.62 -7.03 5.50
N ILE A 84 3.28 -8.30 5.26
CA ILE A 84 1.90 -8.78 5.40
C ILE A 84 1.37 -8.57 6.82
N ALA A 85 2.14 -8.92 7.84
CA ALA A 85 1.70 -8.77 9.23
C ALA A 85 1.39 -7.31 9.57
N GLU A 86 2.30 -6.39 9.21
CA GLU A 86 2.13 -4.96 9.47
C GLU A 86 0.94 -4.38 8.69
N TRP A 87 0.79 -4.69 7.40
CA TRP A 87 -0.31 -4.17 6.59
C TRP A 87 -1.68 -4.72 7.01
N VAL A 88 -1.74 -5.97 7.47
CA VAL A 88 -2.97 -6.57 8.03
C VAL A 88 -3.39 -5.82 9.29
N GLU A 89 -2.44 -5.48 10.17
CA GLU A 89 -2.72 -4.71 11.38
C GLU A 89 -3.08 -3.24 11.10
N LEU A 90 -2.43 -2.60 10.13
CA LEU A 90 -2.81 -1.27 9.66
C LEU A 90 -4.23 -1.27 9.05
N ALA A 91 -4.57 -2.29 8.25
CA ALA A 91 -5.91 -2.45 7.69
C ALA A 91 -6.98 -2.58 8.78
N ARG A 92 -6.69 -3.33 9.85
CA ARG A 92 -7.57 -3.40 11.02
C ARG A 92 -7.75 -2.03 11.68
N THR A 93 -6.67 -1.30 11.88
CA THR A 93 -6.66 0.00 12.57
C THR A 93 -7.43 1.07 11.82
N TYR A 94 -7.23 1.18 10.50
CA TYR A 94 -7.79 2.27 9.69
C TYR A 94 -9.11 1.95 8.99
N SER A 95 -9.42 0.67 8.79
CA SER A 95 -10.59 0.23 8.00
C SER A 95 -11.36 -0.94 8.62
N GLY A 96 -10.96 -1.40 9.81
CA GLY A 96 -11.68 -2.41 10.57
C GLY A 96 -11.47 -3.86 10.11
N ASP A 97 -12.19 -4.75 10.78
CA ASP A 97 -12.04 -6.20 10.65
C ASP A 97 -12.31 -6.78 9.24
N PRO A 98 -13.31 -6.28 8.47
CA PRO A 98 -13.50 -6.72 7.08
C PRO A 98 -12.28 -6.45 6.20
N MET A 99 -11.68 -5.26 6.33
CA MET A 99 -10.51 -4.89 5.55
C MET A 99 -9.27 -5.69 5.97
N ARG A 100 -9.11 -5.98 7.28
CA ARG A 100 -8.06 -6.92 7.75
C ARG A 100 -8.14 -8.27 7.03
N ARG A 101 -9.34 -8.87 6.95
CA ARG A 101 -9.53 -10.17 6.29
C ARG A 101 -9.25 -10.09 4.79
N LEU A 102 -9.72 -9.04 4.12
CA LEU A 102 -9.45 -8.82 2.71
C LEU A 102 -7.94 -8.68 2.46
N MET A 103 -7.26 -7.83 3.24
CA MET A 103 -5.82 -7.60 3.15
C MET A 103 -5.03 -8.91 3.28
N ASN A 104 -5.31 -9.70 4.33
CA ASN A 104 -4.63 -10.98 4.54
C ASN A 104 -4.83 -11.94 3.37
N GLY A 105 -6.06 -12.03 2.84
CA GLY A 105 -6.37 -12.88 1.70
C GLY A 105 -5.69 -12.43 0.40
N VAL A 106 -5.67 -11.13 0.13
CA VAL A 106 -5.03 -10.55 -1.06
C VAL A 106 -3.52 -10.75 -1.01
N LEU A 107 -2.86 -10.33 0.06
CA LEU A 107 -1.41 -10.40 0.16
C LEU A 107 -0.90 -11.84 0.26
N GLY A 108 -1.65 -12.74 0.91
CA GLY A 108 -1.30 -14.16 0.95
C GLY A 108 -1.28 -14.81 -0.45
N ARG A 109 -2.22 -14.44 -1.33
CA ARG A 109 -2.20 -14.90 -2.73
C ARG A 109 -1.02 -14.32 -3.49
N ILE A 110 -0.72 -13.04 -3.28
CA ILE A 110 0.38 -12.35 -3.98
C ILE A 110 1.74 -12.93 -3.57
N ALA A 111 2.01 -13.08 -2.28
CA ALA A 111 3.28 -13.66 -1.81
C ALA A 111 3.53 -15.07 -2.37
N SER A 112 2.47 -15.89 -2.50
CA SER A 112 2.59 -17.24 -3.10
C SER A 112 3.03 -17.26 -4.57
N THR A 113 2.94 -16.12 -5.27
CA THR A 113 3.44 -15.97 -6.65
C THR A 113 4.87 -15.46 -6.72
N VAL A 114 5.39 -14.87 -5.64
CA VAL A 114 6.77 -14.35 -5.55
C VAL A 114 7.71 -15.41 -4.97
N ASP A 115 7.23 -16.27 -4.08
CA ASP A 115 8.00 -17.38 -3.48
C ASP A 115 8.14 -18.61 -4.41
N ARG A 116 7.78 -18.48 -5.70
CA ARG A 116 7.95 -19.51 -6.75
C ARG A 116 9.09 -19.15 -7.69
#